data_AF-A0A6L6WD84-F1
#
_entry.id   AF-A0A6L6WD84-F1
#
_cell.length_a   1.000
_cell.length_b   1.000
_cell.length_c   1.000
_cell.angle_alpha   90.00
_cell.angle_beta   90.00
_cell.angle_gamma   90.00
#
_symmetry.space_group_name_H-M   'P 1'
#
loop_
_entity.id
_entity.type
_entity.pdbx_description
1 polymer ?
#
loop_
_entity_poly.entity_id
_entity_poly.type
_entity_poly.pdbx_seq_one_letter_code
_entity_poly.pdbx_strand_id
1 'polypeptide(L)'
;AHVAECLPEICTLDCGTMNFAEADYVMTNTPGMLRAMGQMMTDLGVKPEIEAFDTGHLWFAKELVKEGVLEGQALVQLCMGVPWGAPNDLNTFMAMVNNVPDDWNWSAFSLGRDQMAYVAASVLGGGNVRVGLEDNLWLGKGELAENWQLVERAGTIIENMGARVIGPDAVREKLGLVKRAPVAK
;
A
#
# COMPACT_ATOMS: atom_id res chain seq x y z
N ALA A 1 -11.99 16.80 4.82
CA ALA A 1 -11.52 18.04 4.18
C ALA A 1 -10.96 17.72 2.79
N HIS A 2 -9.70 17.27 2.65
CA HIS A 2 -9.11 17.03 1.31
C HIS A 2 -9.72 15.85 0.52
N VAL A 3 -10.01 14.69 1.14
CA VAL A 3 -10.59 13.53 0.41
C VAL A 3 -11.94 13.87 -0.20
N ALA A 4 -12.80 14.57 0.55
CA ALA A 4 -14.11 15.01 0.07
C ALA A 4 -14.02 16.11 -1.01
N GLU A 5 -12.97 16.95 -0.98
CA GLU A 5 -12.74 17.98 -1.99
C GLU A 5 -12.15 17.39 -3.29
N CYS A 6 -11.18 16.48 -3.18
CA CYS A 6 -10.47 15.92 -4.32
C CYS A 6 -11.17 14.72 -4.97
N LEU A 7 -11.97 13.97 -4.19
CA LEU A 7 -12.64 12.72 -4.60
C LEU A 7 -11.71 11.74 -5.35
N PRO A 8 -10.54 11.39 -4.77
CA PRO A 8 -9.59 10.52 -5.45
C PRO A 8 -10.19 9.13 -5.70
N GLU A 9 -9.59 8.39 -6.63
CA GLU A 9 -10.01 7.00 -6.90
C GLU A 9 -9.60 6.08 -5.74
N ILE A 10 -8.39 6.30 -5.21
CA ILE A 10 -7.79 5.58 -4.08
C ILE A 10 -7.26 6.60 -3.06
N CYS A 11 -7.34 6.29 -1.77
CA CYS A 11 -6.69 7.04 -0.71
C CYS A 11 -6.14 6.07 0.35
N THR A 12 -4.95 6.35 0.88
CA THR A 12 -4.31 5.47 1.87
C THR A 12 -5.00 5.57 3.24
N LEU A 13 -5.05 4.43 3.94
CA LEU A 13 -5.56 4.30 5.30
C LEU A 13 -4.55 3.50 6.12
N ASP A 14 -3.74 4.20 6.92
CA ASP A 14 -2.76 3.60 7.83
C ASP A 14 -3.45 2.80 8.94
N CYS A 15 -3.45 1.47 8.81
CA CYS A 15 -4.33 0.60 9.58
C CYS A 15 -3.73 0.22 10.95
N GLY A 16 -3.51 1.18 11.84
CA GLY A 16 -3.16 0.87 13.22
C GLY A 16 -2.38 1.96 13.93
N THR A 17 -2.11 1.74 15.21
CA THR A 17 -1.28 2.62 16.03
C THR A 17 0.05 1.95 16.33
N MET A 18 1.16 2.63 16.03
CA MET A 18 2.50 2.08 16.22
C MET A 18 3.53 3.19 16.45
N ASN A 19 4.67 2.80 17.05
CA ASN A 19 5.88 3.63 17.00
C ASN A 19 6.33 3.75 15.55
N PHE A 20 6.68 4.95 15.09
CA PHE A 20 6.99 5.16 13.68
C PHE A 20 8.29 5.96 13.53
N ALA A 21 9.38 5.25 13.24
CA ALA A 21 10.74 5.76 13.03
C ALA A 21 11.35 6.60 14.17
N GLU A 22 10.84 7.81 14.39
CA GLU A 22 11.43 8.84 15.24
C GLU A 22 11.22 8.57 16.74
N ALA A 23 12.14 9.09 17.55
CA ALA A 23 12.27 8.80 18.98
C ALA A 23 10.94 8.83 19.76
N ASP A 24 10.16 9.90 19.60
CA ASP A 24 8.95 10.16 20.38
C ASP A 24 7.67 10.19 19.52
N TYR A 25 7.73 9.71 18.27
CA TYR A 25 6.58 9.76 17.36
C TYR A 25 5.78 8.46 17.35
N VAL A 26 4.48 8.60 17.63
CA VAL A 26 3.49 7.52 17.55
C VAL A 26 2.51 7.85 16.44
N MET A 27 2.55 7.07 15.36
CA MET A 27 1.49 7.11 14.36
C MET A 27 0.20 6.60 15.02
N THR A 28 -0.78 7.48 15.18
CA THR A 28 -1.98 7.20 15.98
C THR A 28 -3.20 7.04 15.09
N ASN A 29 -3.56 5.80 14.78
CA ASN A 29 -4.85 5.45 14.17
C ASN A 29 -5.54 4.43 15.08
N THR A 30 -6.32 4.93 16.03
CA THR A 30 -7.07 4.06 16.95
C THR A 30 -8.19 3.32 16.22
N PRO A 31 -8.70 2.19 16.76
CA PRO A 31 -9.83 1.48 16.15
C PRO A 31 -11.07 2.36 15.90
N GLY A 32 -11.34 3.36 16.76
CA GLY A 32 -12.44 4.31 16.56
C GLY A 32 -12.19 5.27 15.40
N MET A 33 -10.96 5.76 15.27
CA MET A 33 -10.55 6.61 14.15
C MET A 33 -10.61 5.86 12.82
N LEU A 34 -10.11 4.62 12.78
CA LEU A 34 -10.14 3.79 11.59
C LEU A 34 -11.56 3.47 11.13
N ARG A 35 -12.48 3.20 12.06
CA ARG A 35 -13.90 3.05 11.72
C ARG A 35 -14.49 4.32 11.11
N ALA A 36 -14.23 5.46 11.73
CA ALA A 36 -14.73 6.74 11.23
C ALA A 36 -14.14 7.09 9.86
N MET A 37 -12.82 6.97 9.69
CA MET A 37 -12.13 7.27 8.43
C MET A 37 -12.51 6.30 7.32
N GLY A 38 -12.54 5.00 7.62
CA GLY A 38 -12.98 3.97 6.68
C GLY A 38 -14.41 4.19 6.20
N GLN A 39 -15.34 4.46 7.12
CA GLN A 39 -16.73 4.76 6.75
C GLN A 39 -16.81 6.01 5.87
N MET A 40 -16.08 7.08 6.20
CA MET A 40 -16.04 8.29 5.37
C MET A 40 -15.51 8.01 3.96
N MET A 41 -14.48 7.16 3.80
CA MET A 41 -13.97 6.77 2.48
C MET A 41 -15.01 5.99 1.68
N THR A 42 -15.66 5.00 2.31
CA THR A 42 -16.73 4.19 1.71
C THR A 42 -17.92 5.05 1.29
N ASP A 43 -18.39 5.96 2.15
CA ASP A 43 -19.51 6.88 1.86
C ASP A 43 -19.18 7.82 0.68
N LEU A 44 -17.92 8.21 0.55
CA LEU A 44 -17.43 9.01 -0.58
C LEU A 44 -17.16 8.17 -1.84
N GLY A 45 -17.31 6.84 -1.79
CA GLY A 45 -16.95 5.93 -2.88
C GLY A 45 -15.46 6.00 -3.24
N VAL A 46 -14.59 6.28 -2.28
CA VAL A 46 -13.13 6.28 -2.43
C VAL A 46 -12.61 4.93 -1.95
N LYS A 47 -11.84 4.21 -2.76
CA LYS A 47 -11.29 2.92 -2.33
C LYS A 47 -10.13 3.15 -1.36
N PRO A 48 -10.16 2.60 -0.14
CA PRO A 48 -9.01 2.63 0.74
C PRO A 48 -7.89 1.72 0.22
N GLU A 49 -6.67 2.23 0.16
CA GLU A 49 -5.45 1.41 0.18
C GLU A 49 -5.03 1.23 1.63
N ILE A 50 -5.24 0.04 2.17
CA ILE A 50 -5.02 -0.28 3.58
C ILE A 50 -3.53 -0.51 3.79
N GLU A 51 -2.85 0.43 4.43
CA GLU A 51 -1.42 0.33 4.74
C GLU A 51 -1.25 -0.51 6.01
N ALA A 52 -0.73 -1.73 5.84
CA ALA A 52 -0.51 -2.71 6.90
C ALA A 52 0.99 -2.82 7.22
N PHE A 53 1.36 -2.26 8.37
CA PHE A 53 2.72 -2.28 8.90
C PHE A 53 3.01 -3.49 9.81
N ASP A 54 2.00 -4.30 10.15
CA ASP A 54 2.15 -5.54 10.93
C ASP A 54 0.95 -6.48 10.68
N THR A 55 1.06 -7.74 11.08
CA THR A 55 0.00 -8.75 11.04
C THR A 55 -1.26 -8.34 11.81
N GLY A 56 -1.11 -7.62 12.93
CA GLY A 56 -2.26 -7.09 13.68
C GLY A 56 -3.07 -6.05 12.89
N HIS A 57 -2.41 -5.27 12.03
CA HIS A 57 -3.05 -4.27 11.17
C HIS A 57 -3.89 -4.95 10.09
N LEU A 58 -3.35 -6.01 9.48
CA LEU A 58 -4.08 -6.84 8.52
C LEU A 58 -5.24 -7.60 9.18
N TRP A 59 -5.06 -8.06 10.42
CA TRP A 59 -6.16 -8.69 11.16
C TRP A 59 -7.31 -7.70 11.42
N PHE A 60 -6.99 -6.48 11.84
CA PHE A 60 -8.01 -5.46 12.05
C PHE A 60 -8.67 -5.00 10.76
N ALA A 61 -7.93 -4.92 9.65
CA ALA A 61 -8.50 -4.64 8.32
C ALA A 61 -9.60 -5.66 7.94
N LYS A 62 -9.40 -6.95 8.22
CA LYS A 62 -10.43 -7.98 8.02
C LYS A 62 -11.67 -7.74 8.87
N GLU A 63 -11.49 -7.26 10.10
CA GLU A 63 -12.62 -6.91 10.97
C GLU A 63 -13.39 -5.70 10.41
N LEU A 64 -12.70 -4.66 9.90
CA LEU A 64 -13.36 -3.51 9.27
C LEU A 64 -14.19 -3.90 8.04
N VAL A 65 -13.71 -4.85 7.23
CA VAL A 65 -14.48 -5.39 6.10
C VAL A 65 -15.68 -6.21 6.59
N LYS A 66 -15.48 -7.06 7.61
CA LYS A 66 -16.55 -7.85 8.22
C LYS A 66 -17.64 -6.98 8.86
N GLU A 67 -17.27 -5.84 9.44
CA GLU A 67 -18.20 -4.85 10.00
C GLU A 67 -18.96 -4.06 8.91
N GLY A 68 -18.56 -4.16 7.64
CA GLY A 68 -19.12 -3.38 6.54
C GLY A 68 -18.66 -1.92 6.50
N VAL A 69 -17.65 -1.56 7.31
CA VAL A 69 -17.04 -0.23 7.30
C VAL A 69 -16.24 -0.03 6.01
N LEU A 70 -15.52 -1.07 5.60
CA LEU A 70 -14.81 -1.12 4.33
C LEU A 70 -15.49 -2.12 3.40
N GLU A 71 -15.50 -1.81 2.10
CA GLU A 71 -15.98 -2.76 1.10
C GLU A 71 -15.06 -4.00 0.99
N GLY A 72 -15.63 -5.12 0.54
CA GLY A 72 -14.87 -6.34 0.24
C GLY A 72 -13.92 -6.17 -0.95
N GLN A 73 -13.16 -7.22 -1.27
CA GLN A 73 -12.07 -7.17 -2.28
C GLN A 73 -11.13 -5.99 -2.03
N ALA A 74 -10.66 -5.87 -0.80
CA ALA A 74 -9.89 -4.72 -0.36
C ALA A 74 -8.54 -4.62 -1.10
N LEU A 75 -7.96 -3.42 -1.10
CA LEU A 75 -6.60 -3.16 -1.55
C LEU A 75 -5.72 -2.98 -0.32
N VAL A 76 -4.69 -3.82 -0.17
CA VAL A 76 -3.74 -3.76 0.96
C VAL A 76 -2.35 -3.42 0.45
N GLN A 77 -1.64 -2.56 1.17
CA GLN A 77 -0.21 -2.37 1.00
C GLN A 77 0.52 -2.96 2.20
N LEU A 78 1.45 -3.88 1.95
CA LEU A 78 2.31 -4.46 2.98
C LEU A 78 3.56 -3.57 3.11
N CYS A 79 3.65 -2.85 4.23
CA CYS A 79 4.66 -1.81 4.46
C CYS A 79 5.86 -2.41 5.21
N MET A 80 6.86 -2.90 4.47
CA MET A 80 7.93 -3.70 5.05
C MET A 80 9.15 -2.85 5.42
N GLY A 81 9.80 -3.17 6.54
CA GLY A 81 11.05 -2.52 6.94
C GLY A 81 10.89 -1.11 7.51
N VAL A 82 9.66 -0.68 7.79
CA VAL A 82 9.41 0.52 8.60
C VAL A 82 9.83 0.21 10.05
N PRO A 83 10.68 1.05 10.69
CA PRO A 83 11.14 0.76 12.05
C PRO A 83 9.98 0.55 13.03
N TRP A 84 10.08 -0.52 13.83
CA TRP A 84 9.09 -0.98 14.81
C TRP A 84 7.80 -1.60 14.24
N GLY A 85 7.67 -1.70 12.93
CA GLY A 85 6.69 -2.56 12.27
C GLY A 85 7.28 -3.90 11.86
N ALA A 86 6.68 -4.50 10.83
CA ALA A 86 7.12 -5.73 10.21
C ALA A 86 8.54 -5.56 9.63
N PRO A 87 9.53 -6.35 10.09
CA PRO A 87 10.84 -6.37 9.45
C PRO A 87 10.74 -6.86 8.00
N ASN A 88 11.70 -6.44 7.17
CA ASN A 88 11.70 -6.75 5.74
C ASN A 88 12.39 -8.09 5.40
N ASP A 89 12.41 -9.06 6.30
CA ASP A 89 12.87 -10.41 6.00
C ASP A 89 11.78 -11.24 5.28
N LEU A 90 12.20 -12.24 4.49
CA LEU A 90 11.27 -13.02 3.66
C LEU A 90 10.28 -13.87 4.46
N ASN A 91 10.62 -14.31 5.69
CA ASN A 91 9.69 -15.12 6.49
C ASN A 91 8.55 -14.24 6.99
N THR A 92 8.87 -13.04 7.49
CA THR A 92 7.86 -12.06 7.89
C THR A 92 7.02 -11.61 6.71
N PHE A 93 7.65 -11.31 5.57
CA PHE A 93 6.95 -10.96 4.34
C PHE A 93 5.95 -12.03 3.91
N MET A 94 6.38 -13.30 3.80
CA MET A 94 5.49 -14.39 3.41
C MET A 94 4.40 -14.66 4.45
N ALA A 95 4.67 -14.42 5.75
CA ALA A 95 3.62 -14.50 6.77
C ALA A 95 2.53 -13.44 6.55
N MET A 96 2.89 -12.22 6.16
CA MET A 96 1.92 -11.18 5.80
C MET A 96 1.16 -11.52 4.52
N VAL A 97 1.87 -11.92 3.45
CA VAL A 97 1.25 -12.34 2.18
C VAL A 97 0.23 -13.45 2.39
N ASN A 98 0.60 -14.51 3.12
CA ASN A 98 -0.28 -15.65 3.40
C ASN A 98 -1.49 -15.30 4.28
N ASN A 99 -1.50 -14.11 4.89
CA ASN A 99 -2.63 -13.62 5.67
C ASN A 99 -3.55 -12.71 4.85
N VAL A 100 -3.20 -12.31 3.63
CA VAL A 100 -4.11 -11.55 2.77
C VAL A 100 -5.17 -12.53 2.22
N PRO A 101 -6.48 -12.22 2.32
CA PRO A 101 -7.51 -13.05 1.69
C PRO A 101 -7.33 -13.17 0.17
N ASP A 102 -7.64 -14.34 -0.39
CA ASP A 102 -7.40 -14.64 -1.82
C ASP A 102 -8.18 -13.73 -2.79
N ASP A 103 -9.30 -13.17 -2.35
CA ASP A 103 -10.13 -12.26 -3.14
C ASP A 103 -9.71 -10.78 -2.99
N TRP A 104 -8.68 -10.49 -2.19
CA TRP A 104 -8.14 -9.15 -2.00
C TRP A 104 -6.96 -8.89 -2.94
N ASN A 105 -6.76 -7.62 -3.27
CA ASN A 105 -5.58 -7.18 -4.01
C ASN A 105 -4.54 -6.68 -3.01
N TRP A 106 -3.27 -6.97 -3.27
CA TRP A 106 -2.19 -6.42 -2.44
C TRP A 106 -0.98 -5.95 -3.23
N SER A 107 -0.29 -4.98 -2.66
CA SER A 107 1.02 -4.47 -3.07
C SER A 107 1.98 -4.58 -1.89
N ALA A 108 3.29 -4.57 -2.13
CA ALA A 108 4.26 -4.41 -1.06
C ALA A 108 5.44 -3.53 -1.48
N PHE A 109 6.07 -2.92 -0.48
CA PHE A 109 7.30 -2.16 -0.63
C PHE A 109 8.22 -2.38 0.57
N SER A 110 9.49 -1.99 0.41
CA SER A 110 10.42 -1.83 1.52
C SER A 110 11.22 -0.54 1.36
N LEU A 111 11.65 0.01 2.48
CA LEU A 111 12.40 1.27 2.52
C LEU A 111 13.84 1.14 2.00
N GLY A 112 14.33 2.25 1.45
CA GLY A 112 15.72 2.49 1.09
C GLY A 112 16.26 1.48 0.08
N ARG A 113 17.44 0.91 0.40
CA ARG A 113 18.17 0.00 -0.48
C ARG A 113 17.38 -1.26 -0.84
N ASP A 114 16.40 -1.63 -0.03
CA ASP A 114 15.63 -2.87 -0.18
C ASP A 114 14.42 -2.70 -1.11
N GLN A 115 14.12 -1.47 -1.58
CA GLN A 115 12.99 -1.18 -2.49
C GLN A 115 12.98 -2.09 -3.73
N MET A 116 14.12 -2.20 -4.44
CA MET A 116 14.19 -3.02 -5.67
C MET A 116 14.16 -4.52 -5.39
N ALA A 117 14.68 -4.97 -4.24
CA ALA A 117 14.55 -6.37 -3.82
C ALA A 117 13.08 -6.72 -3.55
N TYR A 118 12.32 -5.77 -2.98
CA TYR A 118 10.89 -5.93 -2.73
C TYR A 118 10.01 -5.86 -3.96
N VAL A 119 10.43 -5.16 -5.04
CA VAL A 119 9.80 -5.32 -6.35
C VAL A 119 9.83 -6.80 -6.76
N ALA A 120 11.00 -7.43 -6.72
CA ALA A 120 11.15 -8.84 -7.10
C ALA A 120 10.40 -9.79 -6.15
N ALA A 121 10.51 -9.58 -4.83
CA ALA A 121 9.83 -10.41 -3.83
C ALA A 121 8.30 -10.35 -3.98
N SER A 122 7.74 -9.16 -4.23
CA SER A 122 6.31 -8.97 -4.41
C SER A 122 5.79 -9.65 -5.67
N VAL A 123 6.51 -9.53 -6.79
CA VAL A 123 6.17 -10.25 -8.03
C VAL A 123 6.20 -11.77 -7.80
N LEU A 124 7.23 -12.27 -7.10
CA LEU A 124 7.34 -13.70 -6.79
C LEU A 124 6.23 -14.18 -5.85
N GLY A 125 5.80 -13.34 -4.90
CA GLY A 125 4.68 -13.60 -4.00
C GLY A 125 3.30 -13.52 -4.67
N GLY A 126 3.22 -13.03 -5.92
CA GLY A 126 1.98 -12.88 -6.68
C GLY A 126 1.26 -11.53 -6.46
N GLY A 127 1.93 -10.54 -5.87
CA GLY A 127 1.38 -9.23 -5.58
C GLY A 127 1.75 -8.15 -6.59
N ASN A 128 1.29 -6.94 -6.32
CA ASN A 128 1.69 -5.72 -7.01
C ASN A 128 2.93 -5.09 -6.32
N VAL A 129 3.50 -4.05 -6.92
CA VAL A 129 4.73 -3.41 -6.41
C VAL A 129 4.53 -1.92 -6.22
N ARG A 130 5.26 -1.34 -5.27
CA ARG A 130 5.39 0.10 -5.08
C ARG A 130 6.86 0.52 -5.09
N VAL A 131 7.15 1.61 -5.81
CA VAL A 131 8.44 2.29 -5.83
C VAL A 131 8.22 3.80 -5.86
N GLY A 132 9.25 4.55 -5.46
CA GLY A 132 9.23 6.01 -5.50
C GLY A 132 10.23 6.62 -4.52
N LEU A 133 10.41 7.93 -4.65
CA LEU A 133 11.30 8.70 -3.79
C LEU A 133 10.81 8.81 -2.35
N GLU A 134 9.52 8.57 -2.11
CA GLU A 134 8.96 8.45 -0.76
C GLU A 134 9.64 7.33 0.03
N ASP A 135 9.88 6.19 -0.62
CA ASP A 135 10.41 5.00 0.05
C ASP A 135 11.94 4.89 -0.11
N ASN A 136 12.53 5.48 -1.16
CA ASN A 136 13.97 5.37 -1.44
C ASN A 136 14.50 6.57 -2.27
N LEU A 137 15.51 7.25 -1.73
CA LEU A 137 16.14 8.40 -2.40
C LEU A 137 17.19 8.03 -3.45
N TRP A 138 17.61 6.75 -3.53
CA TRP A 138 18.83 6.35 -4.21
C TRP A 138 18.58 5.48 -5.44
N LEU A 139 19.18 5.85 -6.57
CA LEU A 139 19.30 4.97 -7.73
C LEU A 139 20.45 3.98 -7.53
N GLY A 140 21.47 4.37 -6.79
CA GLY A 140 22.64 3.58 -6.48
C GLY A 140 23.34 4.15 -5.25
N LYS A 141 24.36 3.47 -4.74
CA LYS A 141 25.10 3.95 -3.58
C LYS A 141 25.74 5.32 -3.89
N GLY A 142 25.20 6.38 -3.27
CA GLY A 142 25.67 7.75 -3.48
C GLY A 142 25.10 8.44 -4.73
N GLU A 143 24.16 7.81 -5.43
CA GLU A 143 23.51 8.35 -6.63
C GLU A 143 22.02 8.55 -6.34
N LEU A 144 21.56 9.81 -6.33
CA LEU A 144 20.16 10.14 -6.12
C LEU A 144 19.31 9.72 -7.32
N ALA A 145 18.08 9.29 -7.06
CA ALA A 145 17.12 8.93 -8.10
C ALA A 145 16.15 10.07 -8.43
N GLU A 146 15.57 9.99 -9.62
CA GLU A 146 14.27 10.57 -9.95
C GLU A 146 13.21 9.46 -10.00
N ASN A 147 11.94 9.78 -9.72
CA ASN A 147 10.86 8.77 -9.67
C ASN A 147 10.78 7.90 -10.93
N TRP A 148 10.93 8.49 -12.12
CA TRP A 148 10.84 7.73 -13.38
C TRP A 148 11.96 6.68 -13.51
N GLN A 149 13.15 6.92 -12.93
CA GLN A 149 14.26 5.96 -12.96
C GLN A 149 13.96 4.75 -12.07
N LEU A 150 13.32 4.97 -10.92
CA LEU A 150 12.86 3.88 -10.05
C LEU A 150 11.76 3.07 -10.71
N VAL A 151 10.82 3.73 -11.40
CA VAL A 151 9.76 3.07 -12.17
C VAL A 151 10.34 2.26 -13.33
N GLU A 152 11.28 2.81 -14.11
CA GLU A 152 11.93 2.11 -15.22
C GLU A 152 12.69 0.86 -14.74
N ARG A 153 13.41 0.98 -13.62
CA ARG A 153 14.11 -0.15 -13.01
C ARG A 153 13.15 -1.21 -12.51
N ALA A 154 12.06 -0.82 -11.85
CA ALA A 154 11.04 -1.74 -11.40
C ALA A 154 10.39 -2.47 -12.58
N GLY A 155 10.04 -1.75 -13.65
CA GLY A 155 9.51 -2.32 -14.89
C GLY A 155 10.46 -3.38 -15.49
N THR A 156 11.75 -3.07 -15.55
CA THR A 156 12.78 -4.01 -16.02
C THR A 156 12.81 -5.30 -15.18
N ILE A 157 12.72 -5.19 -13.85
CA ILE A 157 12.68 -6.35 -12.95
C ILE A 157 11.42 -7.19 -13.22
N ILE A 158 10.25 -6.55 -13.27
CA ILE A 158 8.95 -7.20 -13.48
C ILE A 158 8.93 -7.99 -14.80
N GLU A 159 9.37 -7.36 -15.89
CA GLU A 159 9.37 -7.97 -17.23
C GLU A 159 10.38 -9.12 -17.33
N ASN A 160 11.57 -8.98 -16.74
CA ASN A 160 12.56 -10.05 -16.69
C ASN A 160 12.11 -11.25 -15.84
N MET A 161 11.15 -11.07 -14.94
CA MET A 161 10.51 -12.15 -14.18
C MET A 161 9.31 -12.78 -14.91
N GLY A 162 8.98 -12.33 -16.13
CA GLY A 162 7.90 -12.87 -16.96
C GLY A 162 6.52 -12.28 -16.69
N ALA A 163 6.43 -11.24 -15.85
CA ALA A 163 5.21 -10.47 -15.65
C ALA A 163 5.14 -9.28 -16.62
N ARG A 164 4.03 -8.52 -16.58
CA ARG A 164 3.86 -7.29 -17.37
C ARG A 164 3.26 -6.18 -16.52
N VAL A 165 3.73 -4.95 -16.72
CA VAL A 165 3.12 -3.76 -16.12
C VAL A 165 1.83 -3.43 -16.86
N ILE A 166 0.75 -3.18 -16.13
CA ILE A 166 -0.55 -2.79 -16.70
C ILE A 166 -0.74 -1.27 -16.64
N GLY A 167 -1.47 -0.73 -17.62
CA GLY A 167 -1.79 0.70 -17.67
C GLY A 167 -2.90 1.09 -16.69
N PRO A 168 -3.09 2.41 -16.45
CA PRO A 168 -4.06 2.91 -15.48
C PRO A 168 -5.50 2.43 -15.68
N ASP A 169 -5.96 2.29 -16.93
CA ASP A 169 -7.34 1.86 -17.20
C ASP A 169 -7.57 0.39 -16.82
N ALA A 170 -6.58 -0.47 -17.05
CA ALA A 170 -6.62 -1.87 -16.60
C ALA A 170 -6.55 -1.97 -15.07
N VAL A 171 -5.82 -1.06 -14.40
CA VAL A 171 -5.83 -0.96 -12.92
C VAL A 171 -7.23 -0.59 -12.44
N ARG A 172 -7.88 0.40 -13.06
CA ARG A 172 -9.24 0.80 -12.71
C ARG A 172 -10.23 -0.33 -12.87
N GLU A 173 -10.18 -1.06 -13.98
CA GLU A 173 -11.03 -2.22 -14.22
C GLU A 173 -10.81 -3.30 -13.14
N LYS A 174 -9.55 -3.66 -12.89
CA LYS A 174 -9.19 -4.70 -11.91
C LYS A 174 -9.64 -4.35 -10.49
N LEU A 175 -9.54 -3.08 -10.12
CA LEU A 175 -9.86 -2.59 -8.77
C LEU A 175 -11.28 -2.00 -8.67
N GLY A 176 -12.09 -2.02 -9.73
CA GLY A 176 -13.43 -1.43 -9.72
C GLY A 176 -13.45 0.08 -9.42
N LEU A 177 -12.45 0.84 -9.89
CA LEU A 177 -12.32 2.26 -9.61
C LEU A 177 -13.11 3.12 -10.59
N VAL A 178 -13.66 4.23 -10.09
CA VAL A 178 -14.36 5.23 -10.90
C VAL A 178 -13.56 6.53 -10.90
N LYS A 179 -13.07 6.91 -12.08
CA LYS A 179 -12.40 8.20 -12.28
C LYS A 179 -13.39 9.35 -12.12
N ARG A 180 -13.07 10.28 -11.24
CA ARG A 180 -13.90 11.47 -10.95
C ARG A 180 -13.09 12.74 -11.11
N ALA A 181 -13.77 13.81 -11.50
CA ALA A 181 -13.19 15.15 -11.40
C ALA A 181 -13.28 15.61 -9.94
N PRO A 182 -12.30 16.39 -9.44
CA PRO A 182 -12.41 17.07 -8.15
C PRO A 182 -13.68 17.93 -8.09
N VAL A 183 -14.21 18.15 -6.89
CA VAL A 183 -15.34 19.06 -6.71
C VAL A 183 -14.89 20.46 -7.16
N ALA A 184 -15.59 21.05 -8.13
CA ALA A 184 -15.32 22.41 -8.56
C ALA A 184 -15.52 23.36 -7.36
N LYS A 185 -14.50 24.18 -7.07
CA LYS A 185 -14.59 25.25 -6.06
C LYS A 185 -15.42 26.41 -6.57
#